data_AF-X1KHG5-F1
#
_entry.id   AF-X1KHG5-F1
#
_cell.length_a   1.000
_cell.length_b   1.000
_cell.length_c   1.000
_cell.angle_alpha   90.00
_cell.angle_beta   90.00
_cell.angle_gamma   90.00
#
_symmetry.space_group_name_H-M   'P 1'
#
loop_
_entity.id
_entity.type
_entity.pdbx_description
1 polymer ?
#
loop_
_entity_poly.entity_id
_entity_poly.type
_entity_poly.pdbx_seq_one_letter_code
_entity_poly.pdbx_strand_id
1 'polypeptide(L)' 'MESVEILTKSEVHIPTSEEAEMEARGLVFKLIICPGAFTLLDLARLNEILIAEGYMD' A
#
# COMPACT_ATOMS: atom_id res chain seq x y z
N MET A 1 -17.23 -16.15 -35.14
CA MET A 1 -16.47 -16.60 -33.96
C MET A 1 -15.66 -15.40 -33.52
N GLU A 2 -16.13 -14.69 -32.51
CA GLU A 2 -15.37 -13.59 -31.88
C GLU A 2 -14.34 -14.22 -30.95
N SER A 3 -13.07 -13.85 -31.12
CA SER A 3 -11.96 -14.32 -30.29
C SER A 3 -12.00 -13.62 -28.94
N VAL A 4 -12.15 -14.39 -27.85
CA VAL A 4 -11.97 -13.88 -26.49
C VAL A 4 -10.47 -13.70 -26.26
N GLU A 5 -9.99 -12.46 -26.33
CA GLU A 5 -8.63 -12.12 -25.90
C GLU A 5 -8.54 -12.23 -24.37
N ILE A 6 -7.78 -13.21 -23.90
CA ILE A 6 -7.45 -13.33 -22.48
C ILE A 6 -6.35 -12.32 -22.19
N LEU A 7 -6.70 -11.20 -21.55
CA LEU A 7 -5.75 -10.24 -20.98
C LEU A 7 -4.93 -10.94 -19.88
N THR A 8 -3.75 -11.43 -20.21
CA THR A 8 -2.86 -12.07 -19.25
C THR A 8 -1.95 -11.06 -18.55
N LYS A 9 -1.99 -11.14 -17.22
CA LYS A 9 -1.00 -10.71 -16.20
C LYS A 9 -0.95 -9.20 -15.90
N SER A 10 -1.79 -8.78 -14.96
CA SER A 10 -1.31 -7.83 -13.94
C SER A 10 -0.17 -8.53 -13.20
N GLU A 11 1.07 -8.12 -13.47
CA GLU A 11 2.19 -8.48 -12.61
C GLU A 11 1.88 -7.95 -11.21
N VAL A 12 1.66 -8.86 -10.27
CA VAL A 12 1.52 -8.52 -8.86
C VAL A 12 2.92 -8.15 -8.37
N HIS A 13 3.24 -6.85 -8.40
CA HIS A 13 4.45 -6.32 -7.78
C HIS A 13 4.30 -6.50 -6.26
N ILE A 14 5.05 -7.44 -5.70
CA ILE A 14 5.16 -7.59 -4.25
C ILE A 14 6.17 -6.54 -3.80
N PRO A 15 5.74 -5.51 -3.04
CA PRO A 15 6.65 -4.47 -2.60
C PRO A 15 7.76 -5.08 -1.74
N THR A 16 8.98 -4.60 -1.93
CA THR A 16 10.10 -4.95 -1.06
C THR A 16 9.93 -4.29 0.32
N SER A 17 10.63 -4.80 1.33
CA SER A 17 10.61 -4.19 2.68
C SER A 17 11.07 -2.73 2.68
N GLU A 18 12.04 -2.36 1.84
CA GLU A 18 12.47 -0.97 1.69
C GLU A 18 11.37 -0.09 1.08
N GLU A 19 10.66 -0.58 0.05
CA GLU A 19 9.53 0.13 -0.55
C GLU A 19 8.37 0.30 0.45
N ALA A 20 8.08 -0.74 1.24
CA ALA A 20 7.06 -0.71 2.28
C ALA A 20 7.41 0.28 3.40
N GLU A 21 8.67 0.32 3.84
CA GLU A 21 9.16 1.29 4.82
C GLU A 21 9.06 2.72 4.28
N MET A 22 9.44 2.95 3.03
CA MET A 22 9.30 4.26 2.37
C MET A 22 7.84 4.70 2.31
N GLU A 23 6.92 3.80 1.95
CA GLU A 23 5.49 4.08 1.91
C GLU A 23 4.95 4.42 3.30
N ALA A 24 5.28 3.63 4.33
CA ALA A 24 4.89 3.88 5.72
C ALA A 24 5.39 5.25 6.21
N ARG A 25 6.64 5.62 5.92
CA ARG A 25 7.20 6.94 6.23
C ARG A 25 6.40 8.06 5.57
N GLY A 26 6.00 7.89 4.31
CA GLY A 26 5.16 8.85 3.59
C GLY A 26 3.78 9.04 4.23
N LEU A 27 3.14 7.95 4.64
CA LEU A 27 1.84 7.98 5.32
C LEU A 27 1.94 8.66 6.69
N VAL A 28 2.96 8.32 7.49
CA VAL A 28 3.21 8.98 8.79
C VAL A 28 3.49 10.48 8.61
N PHE A 29 4.29 10.86 7.61
CA PHE A 29 4.55 12.26 7.30
C PHE A 29 3.26 13.00 6.94
N LYS A 30 2.40 12.40 6.10
CA LYS A 30 1.08 12.95 5.75
C LYS A 30 0.20 13.15 6.99
N LEU A 31 0.18 12.17 7.90
CA LEU A 31 -0.58 12.25 9.16
C LEU A 31 -0.13 13.44 10.02
N ILE A 32 1.18 13.73 10.08
CA ILE A 32 1.73 14.83 10.88
C ILE A 32 1.47 16.18 10.24
N ILE A 33 1.72 16.31 8.93
CA ILE A 33 1.73 17.61 8.23
C ILE A 33 0.34 18.03 7.77
N CYS A 34 -0.50 17.09 7.36
CA CYS A 34 -1.84 17.36 6.87
C CYS A 34 -2.85 16.32 7.42
N PRO A 35 -3.07 16.28 8.74
CA PRO A 35 -3.97 15.29 9.36
C PRO A 35 -5.40 15.36 8.82
N GLY A 36 -5.88 16.53 8.41
CA GLY A 36 -7.21 16.70 7.82
C GLY A 36 -7.38 16.04 6.45
N ALA A 37 -6.27 15.71 5.76
CA ALA A 37 -6.27 14.96 4.51
C ALA A 37 -5.90 13.47 4.71
N PHE A 38 -5.65 13.06 5.96
CA PHE A 38 -5.38 11.66 6.29
C PHE A 38 -6.70 10.91 6.37
N THR A 39 -6.89 9.96 5.46
CA THR A 39 -8.14 9.23 5.28
C THR A 39 -8.12 7.89 5.99
N LEU A 40 -9.30 7.27 6.13
CA LEU A 40 -9.40 5.88 6.61
C LEU A 40 -8.66 4.89 5.70
N LEU A 41 -8.54 5.20 4.40
CA LEU A 41 -7.76 4.38 3.47
C LEU A 41 -6.27 4.47 3.76
N ASP A 42 -5.76 5.68 4.04
CA ASP A 42 -4.37 5.87 4.46
C ASP A 42 -4.07 5.11 5.76
N LEU A 43 -5.01 5.11 6.71
CA LEU A 43 -4.90 4.34 7.96
C LEU A 43 -4.89 2.83 7.71
N ALA A 44 -5.82 2.33 6.91
CA ALA A 44 -5.89 0.91 6.56
C ALA A 44 -4.61 0.44 5.85
N ARG A 45 -4.12 1.25 4.91
CA ARG A 45 -2.88 0.96 4.19
C ARG A 45 -1.66 0.95 5.10
N LEU A 46 -1.55 1.92 6.01
CA LEU A 46 -0.48 1.93 7.01
C LEU A 46 -0.56 0.69 7.91
N ASN A 47 -1.75 0.30 8.34
CA ASN A 47 -1.95 -0.88 9.18
C ASN A 47 -1.56 -2.18 8.45
N GLU A 48 -1.92 -2.33 7.17
CA GLU A 48 -1.48 -3.47 6.34
C GLU A 48 0.04 -3.56 6.26
N ILE A 49 0.72 -2.43 6.04
CA ILE A 49 2.18 -2.38 5.97
C ILE A 49 2.80 -2.78 7.31
N LEU A 50 2.30 -2.23 8.42
CA LEU A 50 2.83 -2.52 9.75
C LEU A 50 2.69 -4.00 10.13
N ILE A 51 1.59 -4.65 9.75
CA ILE A 51 1.40 -6.10 9.93
C ILE A 51 2.37 -6.88 9.03
N ALA A 52 2.48 -6.50 7.74
CA ALA A 52 3.34 -7.20 6.78
C ALA A 52 4.83 -7.17 7.17
N GLU A 53 5.29 -6.05 7.73
CA GLU A 53 6.67 -5.89 8.23
C GLU A 53 6.88 -6.44 9.66
N GLY A 54 5.82 -6.96 10.30
CA GLY A 54 5.91 -7.59 11.62
C GLY A 54 6.03 -6.62 12.81
N TYR A 55 5.58 -5.37 12.65
CA TYR A 55 5.52 -4.40 13.74
C TYR A 55 4.27 -4.55 14.62
N MET A 56 3.26 -5.29 14.15
CA MET A 56 1.98 -5.50 14.82
C MET A 56 1.55 -6.96 14.62
N ASP A 57 0.90 -7.54 15.65
CA ASP A 57 0.36 -8.91 15.62
C ASP A 57 -0.92 -9.03 14.78
#